data_AF-A0A7R9HNH2-F1
#
_entry.id   AF-A0A7R9HNH2-F1
#
_cell.length_a   1.000
_cell.length_b   1.000
_cell.length_c   1.000
_cell.angle_alpha   90.00
_cell.angle_beta   90.00
_cell.angle_gamma   90.00
#
_symmetry.space_group_name_H-M   'P 1'
#
loop_
_entity.id
_entity.type
_entity.pdbx_description
1 polymer ?
#
loop_
_entity_poly.entity_id
_entity_poly.type
_entity_poly.pdbx_seq_one_letter_code
_entity_poly.pdbx_strand_id
1 'polypeptide(L)'
;MRPVLDYLIEEDEGLTVQTNDMLGDSLSDTGVLGAMILVMLAAMIYTALTKKELDQLQECLTSTNTLVNEVEETHMDVRHKLLHLGREYPQGYDYFRARLKRAFTKNRDVVEPDQIELLLSHGQFVVKELEALYMLRKYRTLKKRYYHDS
;
A
#
# COMPACT_ATOMS: atom_id res chain seq x y z
N MET A 1 13.22 8.74 -26.86
CA MET A 1 12.61 8.93 -25.54
C MET A 1 13.70 9.27 -24.53
N ARG A 2 13.85 10.56 -24.24
CA ARG A 2 14.48 11.08 -23.02
C ARG A 2 13.36 11.72 -22.17
N PRO A 3 13.46 11.67 -20.84
CA PRO A 3 12.37 11.98 -19.91
C PRO A 3 12.20 13.48 -19.63
N VAL A 4 11.02 13.77 -19.07
CA VAL A 4 10.28 15.03 -18.94
C VAL A 4 10.87 15.98 -17.89
N LEU A 5 12.01 16.61 -18.16
CA LEU A 5 12.61 17.58 -17.24
C LEU A 5 13.05 18.86 -17.95
N ASP A 6 12.14 19.46 -18.73
CA ASP A 6 12.48 20.64 -19.55
C ASP A 6 11.30 21.62 -19.74
N TYR A 7 10.51 21.86 -18.69
CA TYR A 7 9.49 22.91 -18.73
C TYR A 7 9.46 23.71 -17.42
N LEU A 8 9.41 25.05 -17.58
CA LEU A 8 9.66 26.16 -16.64
C LEU A 8 11.14 26.60 -16.66
N ILE A 9 11.67 27.03 -17.81
CA ILE A 9 11.50 28.37 -18.41
C ILE A 9 11.98 29.48 -17.46
N GLU A 10 13.16 29.98 -17.82
CA GLU A 10 13.70 31.30 -17.52
C GLU A 10 12.66 32.39 -17.82
N GLU A 11 12.30 33.21 -16.82
CA GLU A 11 11.77 34.56 -17.06
C GLU A 11 12.40 35.55 -16.05
N ASP A 12 13.11 36.52 -16.62
CA ASP A 12 13.49 37.85 -16.15
C ASP A 12 14.33 38.03 -14.86
N GLU A 13 15.65 37.83 -15.02
CA GLU A 13 16.65 38.73 -14.43
C GLU A 13 16.53 40.10 -15.11
N GLY A 14 15.63 40.95 -14.62
CA GLY A 14 15.36 42.24 -15.24
C GLY A 14 14.57 43.22 -14.38
N LEU A 15 15.29 44.05 -13.63
CA LEU A 15 14.97 45.47 -13.41
C LEU A 15 13.94 45.85 -12.33
N THR A 16 14.42 46.06 -11.10
CA THR A 16 14.07 47.32 -10.40
C THR A 16 15.32 48.14 -10.17
N VAL A 17 15.43 49.11 -11.07
CA VAL A 17 16.15 50.38 -10.99
C VAL A 17 16.22 50.94 -9.56
N GLN A 18 17.43 51.35 -9.18
CA GLN A 18 17.79 52.49 -8.34
C GLN A 18 16.73 52.95 -7.33
N THR A 19 16.93 52.63 -6.05
CA THR A 19 16.70 53.66 -5.03
C THR A 19 17.98 54.48 -4.95
N ASN A 20 17.95 55.56 -5.71
CA ASN A 20 18.90 56.65 -5.64
C ASN A 20 19.26 56.99 -4.19
N ASP A 21 20.54 57.32 -4.01
CA ASP A 21 20.95 58.37 -3.10
C ASP A 21 19.91 59.50 -3.04
N MET A 22 19.75 60.08 -1.84
CA MET A 22 18.96 61.28 -1.51
C MET A 22 17.54 61.04 -0.99
N LEU A 23 17.45 60.42 0.18
CA LEU A 23 16.74 60.90 1.38
C LEU A 23 17.49 60.18 2.54
N GLY A 24 18.41 60.82 3.27
CA GLY A 24 18.14 62.03 4.03
C GLY A 24 17.11 61.69 5.12
N ASP A 25 17.61 61.46 6.33
CA ASP A 25 16.90 61.24 7.60
C ASP A 25 16.39 59.83 7.92
N SER A 26 17.15 59.16 8.80
CA SER A 26 16.65 58.40 9.96
C SER A 26 15.29 57.70 9.80
N LEU A 27 15.19 56.68 8.96
CA LEU A 27 14.23 55.61 9.21
C LEU A 27 14.91 54.55 10.07
N SER A 28 14.78 54.81 11.37
CA SER A 28 15.20 54.02 12.53
C SER A 28 15.48 52.54 12.24
N ASP A 29 16.62 52.04 12.71
CA ASP A 29 17.03 50.62 12.72
C ASP A 29 15.92 49.65 13.20
N THR A 30 14.89 50.16 13.90
CA THR A 30 13.67 49.45 14.28
C THR A 30 12.76 49.07 13.10
N GLY A 31 12.77 49.79 11.97
CA GLY A 31 11.92 49.54 10.80
C GLY A 31 12.42 48.40 9.92
N VAL A 32 13.74 48.31 9.70
CA VAL A 32 14.38 47.19 8.98
C VAL A 32 14.25 45.91 9.79
N LEU A 33 14.47 45.98 11.11
CA LEU A 33 14.25 44.86 12.01
C LEU A 33 12.78 44.42 12.01
N GLY A 34 11.84 45.36 11.98
CA GLY A 34 10.41 45.08 11.87
C GLY A 34 10.04 44.35 10.58
N ALA A 35 10.58 44.78 9.44
CA ALA A 35 10.39 44.11 8.15
C ALA A 35 11.02 42.71 8.13
N MET A 36 12.23 42.54 8.68
CA MET A 36 12.89 41.24 8.81
C MET A 36 12.09 40.27 9.69
N ILE A 37 11.54 40.75 10.82
CA ILE A 37 10.69 39.94 11.69
C ILE A 37 9.42 39.53 10.96
N LEU A 38 8.79 40.43 10.20
CA LEU A 38 7.57 40.12 9.44
C LEU A 38 7.82 39.06 8.35
N VAL A 39 8.94 39.16 7.62
CA VAL A 39 9.35 38.19 6.61
C VAL A 39 9.70 36.84 7.24
N MET A 40 10.42 36.85 8.37
CA MET A 40 10.74 35.63 9.13
C MET A 40 9.48 34.96 9.68
N LEU A 41 8.52 35.73 10.21
CA LEU A 41 7.24 35.21 10.69
C LEU A 41 6.40 34.68 9.54
N ALA A 42 6.32 35.38 8.42
CA ALA A 42 5.61 34.89 7.23
C ALA A 42 6.22 33.58 6.72
N ALA A 43 7.56 33.48 6.66
CA ALA A 43 8.26 32.25 6.29
C ALA A 43 8.06 31.12 7.32
N MET A 44 8.06 31.41 8.63
CA MET A 44 7.76 30.44 9.68
C MET A 44 6.31 29.94 9.60
N ILE A 45 5.36 30.84 9.35
CA ILE A 45 3.95 30.48 9.18
C ILE A 45 3.77 29.63 7.92
N TYR A 46 4.41 30.01 6.81
CA TYR A 46 4.32 29.27 5.54
C TYR A 46 4.92 27.86 5.65
N THR A 47 6.11 27.74 6.25
CA THR A 47 6.77 26.44 6.50
C THR A 47 6.00 25.56 7.49
N ALA A 48 5.42 26.14 8.54
CA ALA A 48 4.59 25.42 9.51
C ALA A 48 3.27 24.93 8.90
N LEU A 49 2.64 25.71 8.01
CA LEU A 49 1.44 25.30 7.28
C LEU A 49 1.73 24.10 6.37
N THR A 50 2.81 24.16 5.58
CA THR A 50 3.17 23.10 4.62
C THR A 50 3.61 21.80 5.31
N LYS A 51 4.23 21.90 6.49
CA LYS A 51 4.66 20.72 7.25
C LYS A 51 3.48 19.96 7.85
N LYS A 52 2.45 20.66 8.32
CA LYS A 52 1.24 20.04 8.86
C LYS A 52 0.49 19.24 7.80
N GLU A 53 0.37 19.78 6.60
CA GLU A 53 -0.23 19.06 5.47
C GLU A 53 0.63 17.85 5.05
N LEU A 54 1.97 17.99 5.05
CA LEU A 54 2.89 16.88 4.75
C LEU A 54 2.79 15.74 5.78
N ASP A 55 2.75 16.07 7.08
CA ASP A 55 2.64 15.09 8.16
C ASP A 55 1.30 14.33 8.09
N GLN A 56 0.20 15.04 7.80
CA GLN A 56 -1.13 14.41 7.60
C GLN A 56 -1.15 13.48 6.38
N LEU A 57 -0.51 13.89 5.29
CA LEU A 57 -0.39 13.06 4.09
C LEU A 57 0.48 11.81 4.35
N GLN A 58 1.55 11.94 5.15
CA GLN A 58 2.37 10.80 5.54
C GLN A 58 1.61 9.80 6.41
N GLU A 59 0.79 10.25 7.36
CA GLU A 59 0.00 9.37 8.22
C GLU A 59 -1.08 8.59 7.42
N CYS A 60 -1.68 9.25 6.43
CA CYS A 60 -2.60 8.60 5.50
C CYS A 60 -1.87 7.58 4.59
N LEU A 61 -0.68 7.92 4.11
CA LEU A 61 0.15 7.03 3.31
C LEU A 61 0.60 5.79 4.12
N THR A 62 0.96 5.96 5.39
CA THR A 62 1.32 4.82 6.24
C THR A 62 0.13 3.91 6.49
N SER A 63 -1.06 4.49 6.75
CA SER A 63 -2.29 3.72 7.01
C SER A 63 -2.76 2.93 5.78
N THR A 64 -2.64 3.52 4.58
CA THR A 64 -2.97 2.82 3.33
C THR A 64 -1.99 1.69 3.04
N ASN A 65 -0.69 1.91 3.23
CA ASN A 65 0.33 0.87 3.04
C ASN A 65 0.18 -0.30 4.03
N THR A 66 -0.18 -0.05 5.29
CA THR A 66 -0.40 -1.13 6.27
C THR A 66 -1.56 -2.02 5.87
N LEU A 67 -2.69 -1.45 5.44
CA LEU A 67 -3.86 -2.21 5.00
C LEU A 67 -3.56 -3.04 3.74
N VAL A 68 -2.83 -2.47 2.78
CA VAL A 68 -2.40 -3.21 1.59
C VAL A 68 -1.51 -4.39 1.96
N ASN A 69 -0.55 -4.20 2.89
CA ASN A 69 0.32 -5.28 3.35
C ASN A 69 -0.45 -6.41 4.05
N GLU A 70 -1.43 -6.08 4.88
CA GLU A 70 -2.28 -7.08 5.56
C GLU A 70 -3.06 -7.95 4.56
N VAL A 71 -3.60 -7.34 3.51
CA VAL A 71 -4.32 -8.06 2.44
C VAL A 71 -3.35 -8.94 1.63
N GLU A 72 -2.16 -8.45 1.32
CA GLU A 72 -1.15 -9.23 0.61
C GLU A 72 -0.67 -10.44 1.43
N GLU A 73 -0.44 -10.26 2.73
CA GLU A 73 -0.01 -11.32 3.64
C GLU A 73 -1.06 -12.44 3.72
N THR A 74 -2.33 -12.07 3.94
CA THR A 74 -3.42 -13.05 4.00
C THR A 74 -3.63 -13.81 2.69
N HIS A 75 -3.52 -13.13 1.55
CA HIS A 75 -3.57 -13.77 0.23
C HIS A 75 -2.45 -14.79 0.05
N MET A 76 -1.22 -14.44 0.46
CA MET A 76 -0.08 -15.33 0.39
C MET A 76 -0.24 -16.55 1.29
N ASP A 77 -0.74 -16.38 2.51
CA ASP A 77 -1.00 -17.47 3.45
C ASP A 77 -2.01 -18.49 2.92
N VAL A 78 -3.14 -18.03 2.39
CA VAL A 78 -4.17 -18.90 1.81
C VAL A 78 -3.58 -19.70 0.64
N ARG A 79 -2.79 -19.06 -0.22
CA ARG A 79 -2.12 -19.73 -1.34
C ARG A 79 -1.15 -20.82 -0.87
N HIS A 80 -0.34 -20.57 0.14
CA HIS A 80 0.59 -21.57 0.68
C HIS A 80 -0.17 -22.74 1.29
N LYS A 81 -1.16 -22.48 2.15
CA LYS A 81 -2.01 -23.52 2.77
C LYS A 81 -2.67 -24.41 1.73
N LEU A 82 -3.27 -23.83 0.69
CA LEU A 82 -3.88 -24.57 -0.40
C LEU A 82 -2.87 -25.45 -1.16
N LEU A 83 -1.65 -24.95 -1.41
CA LEU A 83 -0.60 -25.76 -2.05
C LEU A 83 -0.15 -26.93 -1.16
N HIS A 84 -0.07 -26.74 0.15
CA HIS A 84 0.29 -27.81 1.08
C HIS A 84 -0.80 -28.89 1.13
N LEU A 85 -2.07 -28.51 1.27
CA LEU A 85 -3.21 -29.44 1.32
C LEU A 85 -3.46 -30.13 -0.04
N GLY A 86 -3.18 -29.44 -1.14
CA GLY A 86 -3.37 -29.96 -2.50
C GLY A 86 -2.43 -31.09 -2.92
N ARG A 87 -1.40 -31.43 -2.12
CA ARG A 87 -0.45 -32.51 -2.45
C ARG A 87 -1.10 -33.89 -2.48
N GLU A 88 -2.10 -34.10 -1.64
CA GLU A 88 -2.82 -35.37 -1.54
C GLU A 88 -4.13 -35.36 -2.34
N TYR A 89 -4.28 -34.42 -3.26
CA TYR A 89 -5.48 -34.32 -4.07
C TYR A 89 -5.64 -35.56 -4.97
N PRO A 90 -6.85 -36.15 -5.10
CA PRO A 90 -7.01 -37.47 -5.73
C PRO A 90 -6.57 -37.51 -7.21
N GLN A 91 -6.66 -36.39 -7.92
CA GLN A 91 -6.25 -36.24 -9.33
C GLN A 91 -4.77 -35.84 -9.48
N GLY A 92 -4.03 -35.75 -8.39
CA GLY A 92 -2.61 -35.37 -8.37
C GLY A 92 -2.36 -33.89 -8.14
N TYR A 93 -1.16 -33.60 -7.65
CA TYR A 93 -0.72 -32.27 -7.26
C TYR A 93 -0.68 -31.28 -8.44
N ASP A 94 -0.19 -31.72 -9.60
CA ASP A 94 -0.06 -30.83 -10.77
C ASP A 94 -1.41 -30.35 -11.31
N TYR A 95 -2.42 -31.24 -11.28
CA TYR A 95 -3.79 -30.88 -11.66
C TYR A 95 -4.36 -29.81 -10.73
N PHE A 96 -4.21 -29.99 -9.42
CA PHE A 96 -4.67 -29.03 -8.42
C PHE A 96 -3.92 -27.70 -8.55
N ARG A 97 -2.59 -27.74 -8.65
CA ARG A 97 -1.73 -26.56 -8.79
C ARG A 97 -2.10 -25.75 -10.04
N ALA A 98 -2.38 -26.40 -11.17
CA ALA A 98 -2.79 -25.72 -12.40
C ALA A 98 -4.14 -24.99 -12.21
N ARG A 99 -5.13 -25.62 -11.56
CA ARG A 99 -6.43 -24.97 -11.27
C ARG A 99 -6.29 -23.82 -10.28
N LEU A 100 -5.50 -24.03 -9.23
CA LEU A 100 -5.21 -23.00 -8.23
C LEU A 100 -4.58 -21.77 -8.90
N LYS A 101 -3.53 -22.00 -9.72
CA LYS A 101 -2.88 -20.93 -10.48
C LYS A 101 -3.86 -20.19 -11.39
N ARG A 102 -4.72 -20.91 -12.12
CA ARG A 102 -5.74 -20.28 -12.98
C ARG A 102 -6.73 -19.42 -12.18
N ALA A 103 -7.18 -19.89 -11.02
CA ALA A 103 -8.10 -19.13 -10.16
C ALA A 103 -7.46 -17.82 -9.67
N PHE A 104 -6.24 -17.86 -9.15
CA PHE A 104 -5.52 -16.66 -8.71
C PHE A 104 -5.15 -15.73 -9.88
N THR A 105 -4.78 -16.29 -11.04
CA THR A 105 -4.46 -15.46 -12.23
C THR A 105 -5.69 -14.73 -12.75
N LYS A 106 -6.88 -15.36 -12.70
CA LYS A 106 -8.14 -14.73 -13.14
C LYS A 106 -8.53 -13.52 -12.29
N ASN A 107 -8.18 -13.52 -11.01
CA ASN A 107 -8.58 -12.50 -10.05
C ASN A 107 -7.45 -11.50 -9.71
N ARG A 108 -6.36 -11.50 -10.48
CA ARG A 108 -5.19 -10.66 -10.22
C ARG A 108 -5.49 -9.16 -10.29
N ASP A 109 -6.38 -8.77 -11.19
CA ASP A 109 -6.64 -7.36 -11.52
C ASP A 109 -7.84 -6.80 -10.74
N VAL A 110 -8.32 -7.51 -9.71
CA VAL A 110 -9.42 -7.05 -8.85
C VAL A 110 -8.88 -6.01 -7.86
N VAL A 111 -9.45 -4.80 -7.91
CA VAL A 111 -9.04 -3.66 -7.06
C VAL A 111 -10.08 -3.34 -5.98
N GLU A 112 -11.33 -3.76 -6.19
CA GLU A 112 -12.45 -3.48 -5.27
C GLU A 112 -12.29 -4.22 -3.92
N PRO A 113 -12.30 -3.53 -2.78
CA PRO A 113 -12.00 -4.12 -1.46
C PRO A 113 -13.00 -5.21 -1.07
N ASP A 114 -14.29 -4.97 -1.27
CA ASP A 114 -15.37 -5.93 -0.95
C ASP A 114 -15.20 -7.24 -1.74
N GLN A 115 -14.75 -7.13 -2.99
CA GLN A 115 -14.54 -8.29 -3.85
C GLN A 115 -13.29 -9.07 -3.43
N ILE A 116 -12.24 -8.39 -2.98
CA ILE A 116 -11.04 -9.02 -2.44
C ILE A 116 -11.38 -9.83 -1.18
N GLU A 117 -12.16 -9.26 -0.26
CA GLU A 117 -12.60 -9.94 0.96
C GLU A 117 -13.45 -11.18 0.65
N LEU A 118 -14.38 -11.07 -0.30
CA LEU A 118 -15.19 -12.20 -0.76
C LEU A 118 -14.33 -13.33 -1.36
N LEU A 119 -13.33 -12.98 -2.17
CA LEU A 119 -12.42 -13.96 -2.78
C LEU A 119 -11.53 -14.63 -1.72
N LEU A 120 -11.06 -13.87 -0.74
CA LEU A 120 -10.24 -14.37 0.36
C LEU A 120 -11.04 -15.32 1.25
N SER A 121 -12.28 -14.96 1.61
CA SER A 121 -13.19 -15.82 2.39
C SER A 121 -13.53 -17.11 1.64
N HIS A 122 -13.75 -17.05 0.33
CA HIS A 122 -13.92 -18.24 -0.50
C HIS A 122 -12.67 -19.13 -0.50
N GLY A 123 -11.47 -18.54 -0.60
CA GLY A 123 -10.21 -19.28 -0.48
C GLY A 123 -10.06 -20.00 0.87
N GLN A 124 -10.41 -19.33 1.97
CA GLN A 124 -10.40 -19.92 3.31
C GLN A 124 -11.43 -21.03 3.47
N PHE A 125 -12.60 -20.90 2.84
CA PHE A 125 -13.61 -21.96 2.83
C PHE A 125 -13.08 -23.24 2.16
N VAL A 126 -12.42 -23.11 1.00
CA VAL A 126 -11.81 -24.24 0.29
C VAL A 126 -10.71 -24.91 1.12
N VAL A 127 -9.92 -24.14 1.88
CA VAL A 127 -8.94 -24.70 2.83
C VAL A 127 -9.62 -25.62 3.85
N LYS A 128 -10.70 -25.16 4.49
CA LYS A 128 -11.46 -25.94 5.48
C LYS A 128 -12.09 -27.19 4.88
N GLU A 129 -12.60 -27.11 3.65
CA GLU A 129 -13.13 -28.28 2.94
C GLU A 129 -12.05 -29.33 2.70
N LEU A 130 -10.85 -28.92 2.25
CA LEU A 130 -9.73 -29.83 2.02
C LEU A 130 -9.26 -30.48 3.33
N GLU A 131 -9.20 -29.73 4.43
CA GLU A 131 -8.89 -30.27 5.76
C GLU A 131 -9.94 -31.30 6.20
N ALA A 132 -11.23 -30.99 6.03
CA ALA A 132 -12.32 -31.91 6.36
C ALA A 132 -12.24 -33.20 5.52
N LEU A 133 -11.95 -33.08 4.22
CA LEU A 133 -11.74 -34.23 3.34
C LEU A 133 -10.54 -35.08 3.78
N TYR A 134 -9.44 -34.45 4.18
CA TYR A 134 -8.27 -35.14 4.73
C TYR A 134 -8.64 -35.93 5.99
N MET A 135 -9.35 -35.30 6.94
CA MET A 135 -9.80 -35.97 8.17
C MET A 135 -10.76 -37.13 7.88
N LEU A 136 -11.69 -36.95 6.94
CA LEU A 136 -12.62 -38.00 6.52
C LEU A 136 -11.88 -39.18 5.90
N ARG A 137 -10.87 -38.93 5.05
CA ARG A 137 -10.03 -39.98 4.45
C ARG A 137 -9.25 -40.75 5.53
N LYS A 138 -8.68 -40.04 6.51
CA LYS A 138 -7.99 -40.65 7.66
C LYS A 138 -8.95 -41.53 8.46
N TYR A 139 -10.14 -41.03 8.77
CA TYR A 139 -11.19 -41.81 9.45
C TYR A 139 -11.60 -43.05 8.67
N ARG A 140 -11.86 -42.94 7.36
CA ARG A 140 -12.19 -44.09 6.50
C ARG A 140 -11.10 -45.17 6.54
N THR A 141 -9.83 -44.75 6.51
CA THR A 141 -8.68 -45.65 6.58
C THR A 141 -8.61 -46.37 7.93
N LEU A 142 -8.81 -45.65 9.03
CA LEU A 142 -8.85 -46.22 10.38
C LEU A 142 -10.01 -47.20 10.52
N LYS A 143 -11.22 -46.79 10.11
CA LYS A 143 -12.41 -47.64 10.18
C LYS A 143 -12.21 -48.95 9.40
N LYS A 144 -11.60 -48.89 8.22
CA LYS A 144 -11.28 -50.08 7.43
C LYS A 144 -10.27 -51.02 8.12
N ARG A 145 -9.36 -50.51 8.95
CA ARG A 145 -8.38 -51.34 9.65
C ARG A 145 -8.97 -52.02 10.88
N TYR A 146 -9.80 -51.33 11.65
CA TYR A 146 -10.28 -51.83 12.95
C TYR A 146 -11.59 -52.63 12.88
N TYR A 147 -12.41 -52.43 11.85
CA TYR A 147 -13.74 -53.06 11.76
C TYR A 147 -13.85 -54.10 10.62
N HIS A 148 -12.72 -54.51 10.04
CA HIS A 148 -12.71 -55.55 8.99
C HIS A 148 -12.47 -56.96 9.56
N ASP A 149 -12.13 -57.05 10.85
CA ASP A 149 -11.83 -58.27 11.60
C ASP A 149 -12.95 -58.66 12.59
N SER A 150 -14.20 -58.25 12.34
CA SER A 150 -15.39 -58.62 13.13
C SER A 150 -16.48 -59.24 12.27
#